data_AF-A0A8H7WLY4-F1
#
_entry.id   AF-A0A8H7WLY4-F1
#
_cell.length_a   1.000
_cell.length_b   1.000
_cell.length_c   1.000
_cell.angle_alpha   90.00
_cell.angle_beta   90.00
_cell.angle_gamma   90.00
#
_symmetry.space_group_name_H-M   'P 1'
#
loop_
_entity.id
_entity.type
_entity.pdbx_description
1 polymer ?
#
loop_
_entity_poly.entity_id
_entity_poly.type
_entity_poly.pdbx_seq_one_letter_code
_entity_poly.pdbx_strand_id
1 'polypeptide(L)'
;MGNEVEEVEKMLRDSTFYMPVSNEEKAAVYAAMAHDFRGTGHWYYCENGHPFTIGECGMPMEASQCPQCGSPVGGHDHRAIGGVRPATDLERQFGEVRI
;
A
#
# COMPACT_ATOMS: atom_id res chain seq x y z
N MET A 1 14.04 -4.61 24.82
CA MET A 1 14.42 -6.01 24.53
C MET A 1 13.24 -6.98 24.45
N GLY A 2 12.08 -6.73 25.09
CA GLY A 2 10.93 -7.65 24.98
C GLY A 2 10.19 -7.62 23.63
N ASN A 3 10.24 -6.49 22.92
CA ASN A 3 9.52 -6.31 21.65
C ASN A 3 10.10 -7.17 20.51
N GLU A 4 11.42 -7.29 20.42
CA GLU A 4 12.06 -8.07 19.35
C GLU A 4 11.76 -9.58 19.44
N VAL A 5 11.66 -10.12 20.66
CA VAL A 5 11.38 -11.55 20.85
C VAL A 5 9.95 -11.89 20.46
N GLU A 6 9.01 -11.01 20.78
CA GLU A 6 7.58 -11.18 20.47
C GLU A 6 7.31 -11.07 18.96
N GLU A 7 8.03 -10.17 18.27
CA GLU A 7 7.95 -10.02 16.81
C GLU A 7 8.54 -11.25 16.10
N VAL A 8 9.68 -11.78 16.56
CA VAL A 8 10.29 -13.01 16.00
C VAL A 8 9.37 -14.23 16.19
N GLU A 9 8.68 -14.35 17.32
CA GLU A 9 7.73 -15.45 17.53
C GLU A 9 6.52 -15.39 16.60
N LYS A 10 6.00 -14.20 16.28
CA LYS A 10 4.93 -14.04 15.29
C LYS A 10 5.38 -14.43 13.89
N MET A 11 6.59 -14.03 13.49
CA MET A 11 7.17 -14.37 12.18
C MET A 11 7.37 -15.88 11.98
N LEU A 12 7.58 -16.65 13.06
CA LEU A 12 7.73 -18.11 12.99
C LEU A 12 6.40 -18.87 12.93
N ARG A 13 5.31 -18.28 13.42
CA ARG A 13 3.98 -18.94 13.45
C ARG A 13 3.22 -18.80 12.14
N ASP A 14 3.30 -17.64 11.51
CA ASP A 14 2.67 -17.43 10.22
C ASP A 14 3.63 -17.92 9.13
N SER A 15 3.22 -18.92 8.35
CA SER A 15 4.04 -19.56 7.29
C SER A 15 4.42 -18.61 6.12
N THR A 16 4.16 -17.31 6.29
CA THR A 16 4.49 -16.22 5.40
C THR A 16 5.55 -15.36 6.10
N PHE A 17 6.80 -15.50 5.68
CA PHE A 17 7.93 -14.72 6.20
C PHE A 17 7.72 -13.23 5.92
N TYR A 18 7.13 -12.50 6.87
CA TYR A 18 6.94 -11.06 6.75
C TYR A 18 8.13 -10.34 7.39
N MET A 19 9.24 -10.21 6.65
CA MET A 19 10.39 -9.46 7.12
C MET A 19 10.04 -7.96 7.19
N PRO A 20 10.29 -7.27 8.33
CA PRO A 20 9.99 -5.85 8.42
C PRO A 20 10.84 -5.07 7.42
N VAL A 21 10.20 -4.53 6.38
CA VAL A 21 10.85 -3.71 5.35
C VAL A 21 11.27 -2.38 5.98
N SER A 22 12.55 -2.02 5.83
CA SER A 22 13.08 -0.74 6.32
C SER A 22 12.42 0.44 5.60
N ASN A 23 12.50 1.64 6.19
CA ASN A 23 11.97 2.84 5.54
C ASN A 23 12.68 3.17 4.23
N GLU A 24 13.97 2.82 4.10
CA GLU A 24 14.76 3.03 2.90
C GLU A 24 14.31 2.10 1.77
N GLU A 25 14.11 0.81 2.07
CA GLU A 25 13.57 -0.15 1.11
C GLU A 25 12.15 0.21 0.68
N LYS A 26 11.30 0.67 1.62
CA LYS A 26 9.98 1.21 1.28
C LYS A 26 10.13 2.38 0.30
N ALA A 27 10.96 3.38 0.64
CA ALA A 27 11.17 4.54 -0.21
C ALA A 27 11.64 4.17 -1.63
N ALA A 28 12.53 3.18 -1.77
CA ALA A 28 12.97 2.68 -3.07
C ALA A 28 11.82 2.11 -3.90
N VAL A 29 10.91 1.33 -3.29
CA VAL A 29 9.71 0.81 -3.96
C VAL A 29 8.78 1.95 -4.40
N TYR A 30 8.52 2.92 -3.51
CA TYR A 30 7.69 4.08 -3.85
C TYR A 30 8.25 4.85 -5.03
N ALA A 31 9.57 5.09 -5.02
CA ALA A 31 10.22 5.90 -6.03
C ALA A 31 10.28 5.19 -7.39
N ALA A 32 10.49 3.86 -7.41
CA ALA A 32 10.37 3.06 -8.62
C ALA A 32 8.95 3.09 -9.20
N MET A 33 7.94 2.93 -8.34
CA MET A 33 6.54 3.00 -8.74
C MET A 33 6.12 4.38 -9.26
N ALA A 34 6.63 5.47 -8.69
CA ALA A 34 6.34 6.82 -9.14
C ALA A 34 6.72 7.06 -10.61
N HIS A 35 7.76 6.38 -11.12
CA HIS A 35 8.16 6.46 -12.52
C HIS A 35 7.09 5.90 -13.46
N ASP A 36 6.52 4.74 -13.11
CA ASP A 36 5.51 4.06 -13.93
C ASP A 36 4.16 4.78 -13.91
N PHE A 37 3.84 5.46 -12.81
CA PHE A 37 2.56 6.15 -12.63
C PHE A 37 2.48 7.56 -13.22
N ARG A 38 3.53 8.06 -13.90
CA ARG A 38 3.60 9.36 -14.63
C ARG A 38 2.78 10.52 -14.03
N GLY A 39 2.67 10.57 -12.70
CA GLY A 39 1.95 11.61 -11.94
C GLY A 39 0.42 11.46 -11.82
N THR A 40 -0.22 10.42 -12.36
CA THR A 40 -1.66 10.18 -12.16
C THR A 40 -1.94 9.11 -11.12
N GLY A 41 -1.00 8.21 -10.85
CA GLY A 41 -1.21 7.14 -9.88
C GLY A 41 -1.25 7.64 -8.44
N HIS A 42 -2.30 7.26 -7.70
CA HIS A 42 -2.50 7.59 -6.29
C HIS A 42 -2.46 6.35 -5.41
N TRP A 43 -1.99 6.53 -4.18
CA TRP A 43 -1.98 5.47 -3.17
C TRP A 43 -3.30 5.43 -2.40
N TYR A 44 -3.76 4.22 -2.10
CA TYR A 44 -4.97 3.93 -1.36
C TYR A 44 -4.73 2.83 -0.34
N TYR A 45 -5.62 2.75 0.64
CA TYR A 45 -5.70 1.67 1.60
C TYR A 45 -7.01 0.93 1.45
N CYS A 46 -6.96 -0.40 1.60
CA CYS A 46 -8.18 -1.17 1.86
C CYS A 46 -8.70 -0.88 3.28
N GLU A 47 -9.87 -1.42 3.62
CA GLU A 47 -10.47 -1.26 4.95
C GLU A 47 -9.58 -1.73 6.11
N ASN A 48 -8.68 -2.68 5.84
CA ASN A 48 -7.71 -3.22 6.81
C ASN A 48 -6.37 -2.47 6.81
N GLY A 49 -6.20 -1.42 5.99
CA GLY A 49 -4.99 -0.60 5.98
C GLY A 49 -3.85 -1.11 5.11
N HIS A 50 -4.09 -2.08 4.21
CA HIS A 50 -3.07 -2.53 3.26
C HIS A 50 -2.93 -1.55 2.08
N PRO A 51 -1.72 -1.05 1.79
CA PRO A 51 -1.51 -0.07 0.73
C PRO A 51 -1.59 -0.71 -0.67
N PHE A 52 -2.22 -0.01 -1.60
CA PHE A 52 -2.25 -0.36 -3.01
C PHE A 52 -2.30 0.93 -3.87
N THR A 53 -2.05 0.79 -5.17
CA THR A 53 -2.04 1.94 -6.10
C THR A 53 -3.20 1.87 -7.09
N ILE A 54 -3.66 3.04 -7.51
CA ILE A 54 -4.59 3.22 -8.63
C ILE A 54 -3.89 4.13 -9.63
N GLY A 55 -3.50 3.57 -10.78
CA GLY A 55 -2.62 4.21 -11.77
C GLY A 55 -3.32 5.15 -12.75
N GLU A 56 -3.79 4.60 -13.88
CA GLU A 56 -4.27 5.30 -15.09
C GLU A 56 -4.80 6.74 -14.90
N CYS A 57 -5.96 6.88 -14.25
CA CYS A 57 -6.60 8.19 -14.00
C CYS A 57 -6.49 8.65 -12.54
N GLY A 58 -5.81 7.87 -11.68
CA GLY A 58 -5.67 8.16 -10.26
C GLY A 58 -6.90 7.93 -9.39
N MET A 59 -8.04 7.62 -10.01
CA MET A 59 -9.31 7.43 -9.33
C MET A 59 -9.90 6.04 -9.55
N PRO A 60 -10.65 5.50 -8.59
CA PRO A 60 -11.16 4.14 -8.69
C PRO A 60 -12.18 3.97 -9.82
N MET A 61 -11.84 3.14 -10.82
CA MET A 61 -12.71 2.82 -11.97
C MET A 61 -12.99 1.31 -12.11
N GLU A 62 -12.13 0.49 -11.53
CA GLU A 62 -12.27 -0.96 -11.48
C GLU A 62 -12.25 -1.46 -10.03
N ALA A 63 -13.02 -2.53 -9.77
CA ALA A 63 -13.07 -3.19 -8.47
C ALA A 63 -12.28 -4.49 -8.51
N SER A 64 -11.54 -4.77 -7.45
CA SER A 64 -10.76 -6.00 -7.28
C SER A 64 -10.72 -6.42 -5.81
N GLN A 65 -9.87 -7.37 -5.46
CA GLN A 65 -9.65 -7.85 -4.10
C GLN A 65 -8.26 -7.47 -3.61
N CYS A 66 -8.16 -7.10 -2.32
CA CYS A 66 -6.88 -6.89 -1.67
C CYS A 66 -6.09 -8.21 -1.67
N PRO A 67 -4.85 -8.24 -2.18
CA PRO A 67 -4.06 -9.46 -2.26
C PRO A 67 -3.63 -10.00 -0.89
N GLN A 68 -3.71 -9.18 0.16
CA GLN A 68 -3.31 -9.57 1.52
C GLN A 68 -4.47 -10.09 2.37
N CYS A 69 -5.65 -9.45 2.32
CA CYS A 69 -6.77 -9.80 3.19
C CYS A 69 -8.08 -10.11 2.46
N GLY A 70 -8.10 -10.05 1.13
CA GLY A 70 -9.29 -10.36 0.33
C GLY A 70 -10.41 -9.32 0.38
N SER A 71 -10.30 -8.27 1.20
CA SER A 71 -11.29 -7.19 1.26
C SER A 71 -11.44 -6.48 -0.09
N PRO A 72 -12.61 -5.96 -0.44
CA PRO A 72 -12.80 -5.19 -1.68
C PRO A 72 -11.84 -4.00 -1.78
N VAL A 73 -11.28 -3.78 -2.97
CA VAL A 73 -10.43 -2.61 -3.29
C VAL A 73 -10.88 -1.98 -4.61
N GLY A 74 -10.43 -0.75 -4.86
CA GLY A 74 -10.80 0.00 -6.05
C GLY A 74 -12.20 0.62 -5.95
N GLY A 75 -12.92 0.63 -7.07
CA GLY A 75 -14.22 1.30 -7.17
C GLY A 75 -14.73 1.48 -8.59
N HIS A 76 -15.77 2.30 -8.75
CA HIS A 76 -16.42 2.55 -10.03
C HIS A 76 -16.79 4.02 -10.17
N ASP A 77 -16.82 4.54 -11.39
CA ASP A 77 -17.20 5.93 -11.67
C ASP A 77 -16.43 6.95 -10.81
N HIS A 78 -15.12 6.74 -10.67
CA HIS A 78 -14.20 7.52 -9.82
C HIS A 78 -14.55 7.50 -8.33
N ARG A 79 -15.37 6.54 -7.89
CA ARG A 79 -15.81 6.40 -6.50
C ARG A 79 -15.31 5.10 -5.89
N ALA A 80 -14.54 5.25 -4.82
CA ALA A 80 -14.06 4.14 -4.00
C ALA A 80 -15.22 3.29 -3.44
N ILE A 81 -15.05 1.96 -3.43
CA ILE A 81 -15.91 1.05 -2.68
C ILE A 81 -15.75 1.33 -1.17
N GLY A 82 -16.81 1.09 -0.40
CA GLY A 82 -16.83 1.33 1.04
C GLY A 82 -15.61 0.69 1.74
N GLY A 83 -14.95 1.48 2.60
CA GLY A 83 -13.75 1.06 3.34
C GLY A 83 -12.42 1.38 2.63
N VAL A 84 -12.43 1.61 1.32
CA VAL A 84 -11.24 2.10 0.60
C VAL A 84 -11.07 3.59 0.86
N ARG A 85 -9.83 4.00 1.19
CA ARG A 85 -9.48 5.40 1.46
C ARG A 85 -8.17 5.80 0.78
N PRO A 86 -8.00 7.07 0.38
CA PRO A 86 -6.70 7.57 -0.06
C PRO A 86 -5.64 7.43 1.03
N ALA A 87 -4.41 7.11 0.64
CA ALA A 87 -3.27 6.96 1.52
C ALA A 87 -2.41 8.24 1.53
N THR A 88 -3.03 9.36 1.92
CA THR A 88 -2.39 10.68 1.90
C THR A 88 -1.12 10.78 2.74
N ASP A 89 -0.98 9.93 3.74
CA ASP A 89 0.22 9.78 4.57
C ASP A 89 1.40 9.22 3.78
N LEU A 90 1.18 8.19 2.96
CA LEU A 90 2.22 7.63 2.08
C LEU A 90 2.62 8.63 1.00
N GLU A 91 1.64 9.33 0.43
CA GLU A 91 1.91 10.37 -0.57
C GLU A 91 2.70 11.54 0.02
N ARG A 92 2.41 11.95 1.27
CA ARG A 92 3.20 12.98 1.95
C ARG A 92 4.61 12.51 2.30
N GLN A 93 4.74 11.26 2.71
CA GLN A 93 6.01 10.72 3.17
C GLN A 93 6.96 10.39 2.01
N PHE A 94 6.41 9.95 0.87
CA PHE A 94 7.19 9.41 -0.25
C PHE A 94 6.93 10.08 -1.61
N GLY A 95 5.93 10.96 -1.72
CA GLY A 95 5.58 11.64 -2.98
C GLY A 95 6.59 12.69 -3.44
N GLU A 96 7.50 13.13 -2.56
CA GLU A 96 8.58 14.07 -2.89
C GLU A 96 9.94 13.38 -3.10
N VAL A 97 10.00 12.04 -3.14
CA VAL A 97 11.25 11.31 -3.38
C VAL A 97 11.68 11.54 -4.83
N ARG A 98 12.45 12.60 -5.04
CA ARG A 98 13.21 12.85 -6.27
C ARG A 98 14.42 11.92 -6.27
N ILE A 99 14.37 10.91 -7.13
CA ILE A 99 15.55 10.15 -7.55
C ILE A 99 16.25 10.92 -8.68
#